data_AF-A0A7Z7QRG8-F1
#
_entry.id   AF-A0A7Z7QRG8-F1
#
_cell.length_a   1.000
_cell.length_b   1.000
_cell.length_c   1.000
_cell.angle_alpha   90.00
_cell.angle_beta   90.00
_cell.angle_gamma   90.00
#
_symmetry.space_group_name_H-M   'P 1'
#
loop_
_entity.id
_entity.type
_entity.pdbx_description
1 polymer ?
#
loop_
_entity_poly.entity_id
_entity_poly.type
_entity_poly.pdbx_seq_one_letter_code
_entity_poly.pdbx_strand_id
1 'polypeptide(L)'
;MRHDIYEGVLFYIMKGIKPNYAELARQYHCDPRTVKKYYEAGKGNELKKLKTKKTAKRVSKLEPYKTLIDEKLELGCTAMAIYKYISEKGYEGKYTILREYCK
;
A
#
# COMPACT_ATOMS: atom_id res chain seq x y z
N MET A 1 0.13 10.82 -2.85
CA MET A 1 0.42 11.93 -1.90
C MET A 1 -0.06 13.21 -2.56
N ARG A 2 -0.73 14.11 -1.85
CA ARG A 2 -1.09 15.43 -2.39
C ARG A 2 0.16 16.31 -2.40
N HIS A 3 0.66 16.63 -3.59
CA HIS A 3 1.95 17.32 -3.78
C HIS A 3 1.84 18.79 -3.33
N ASP A 4 0.70 19.38 -3.62
CA ASP A 4 0.23 20.70 -3.21
C ASP A 4 0.42 20.98 -1.70
N ILE A 5 -0.01 20.06 -0.83
CA ILE A 5 0.14 20.20 0.64
C ILE A 5 1.62 20.11 1.05
N TYR A 6 2.40 19.27 0.35
CA TYR A 6 3.82 19.08 0.62
C TYR A 6 4.61 20.35 0.35
N GLU A 7 4.40 20.97 -0.81
CA GLU A 7 5.05 22.22 -1.18
C GLU A 7 4.64 23.37 -0.26
N GLY A 8 3.34 23.48 0.02
CA GLY A 8 2.81 24.48 0.95
C GLY A 8 3.46 24.39 2.33
N VAL A 9 3.52 23.20 2.92
CA VAL A 9 4.13 22.98 4.24
C VAL A 9 5.65 23.20 4.22
N LEU A 10 6.34 22.78 3.16
CA LEU A 10 7.79 22.91 3.02
C LEU A 10 8.22 24.39 3.00
N PHE A 11 7.44 25.26 2.34
CA PHE A 11 7.67 26.70 2.31
C PHE A 11 7.69 27.32 3.72
N TYR A 12 6.75 26.93 4.59
CA TYR A 12 6.69 27.43 5.97
C TYR A 12 7.84 26.88 6.83
N ILE A 13 8.23 25.62 6.63
CA ILE A 13 9.38 25.02 7.31
C ILE A 13 10.68 25.74 6.94
N MET A 14 10.89 26.03 5.64
CA MET A 14 12.06 26.78 5.16
C MET A 14 12.11 28.20 5.72
N LYS A 15 10.95 28.85 5.88
CA LYS A 15 10.85 30.17 6.51
C LYS A 15 10.95 30.14 8.04
N GLY A 16 10.98 28.96 8.68
CA GLY A 16 11.02 28.82 10.13
C GLY A 16 9.74 29.30 10.85
N ILE A 17 8.64 29.49 10.12
CA ILE A 17 7.38 30.03 10.65
C ILE A 17 6.37 28.89 10.79
N LYS A 18 5.64 28.86 11.89
CA LYS A 18 4.53 27.91 12.09
C LYS A 18 3.31 28.35 11.26
N PRO A 19 2.85 27.55 10.28
CA PRO A 19 1.67 27.90 9.50
C PRO A 19 0.39 27.80 10.33
N ASN A 20 -0.62 28.58 9.93
CA ASN A 20 -1.99 28.34 10.38
C ASN A 20 -2.55 27.12 9.64
N TYR A 21 -2.69 26.00 10.35
CA TYR A 21 -3.16 24.74 9.77
C TYR A 21 -4.57 24.84 9.17
N ALA A 22 -5.44 25.67 9.74
CA ALA A 22 -6.82 25.82 9.28
C ALA A 22 -6.91 26.60 7.96
N GLU A 23 -6.11 27.66 7.80
CA GLU A 23 -6.08 28.42 6.56
C GLU A 23 -5.41 27.66 5.42
N LEU A 24 -4.30 26.99 5.71
CA LEU A 24 -3.62 26.16 4.71
C LEU A 24 -4.53 25.01 4.25
N ALA A 25 -5.30 24.43 5.18
CA ALA A 25 -6.30 23.41 4.88
C ALA A 25 -7.42 23.92 3.97
N ARG A 26 -7.89 25.15 4.17
CA ARG A 26 -8.89 25.79 3.30
C ARG A 26 -8.34 26.03 1.90
N GLN A 27 -7.11 26.55 1.80
CA GLN A 27 -6.45 26.84 0.53
C GLN A 27 -6.25 25.58 -0.33
N TYR A 28 -5.87 24.45 0.30
CA TYR A 28 -5.66 23.17 -0.39
C TYR A 28 -6.86 22.21 -0.32
N HIS A 29 -8.03 22.69 0.10
CA HIS A 29 -9.25 21.89 0.30
C HIS A 29 -8.97 20.52 0.95
N CYS A 30 -8.27 20.54 2.09
CA CYS A 30 -7.89 19.34 2.81
C CYS A 30 -8.26 19.43 4.29
N ASP A 31 -8.17 18.30 4.98
CA ASP A 31 -8.38 18.28 6.43
C ASP A 31 -7.15 18.89 7.14
N PRO A 32 -7.34 19.79 8.13
CA PRO A 32 -6.23 20.44 8.84
C PRO A 32 -5.33 19.46 9.61
N ARG A 33 -5.82 18.28 9.98
CA ARG A 33 -4.99 17.21 10.58
C ARG A 33 -3.99 16.68 9.57
N THR A 34 -4.32 16.69 8.28
CA THR A 34 -3.39 16.32 7.20
C THR A 34 -2.26 17.33 7.10
N VAL A 35 -2.57 18.63 7.13
CA VAL A 35 -1.55 19.69 7.11
C VAL A 35 -0.62 19.58 8.32
N LYS A 36 -1.20 19.44 9.52
CA LYS A 36 -0.44 19.30 10.77
C LYS A 36 0.52 18.10 10.69
N LYS A 37 0.03 16.96 10.24
CA LYS A 37 0.83 15.73 10.07
C LYS A 37 2.00 15.92 9.11
N TYR A 38 1.79 16.64 8.00
CA TYR A 38 2.86 16.93 7.04
C TYR A 38 3.90 17.89 7.63
N TYR A 39 3.46 18.90 8.40
CA TYR A 39 4.36 19.84 9.05
C TYR A 39 5.23 19.18 10.12
N GLU A 40 4.63 18.36 10.99
CA GLU A 40 5.35 17.60 12.01
C GLU A 40 6.35 16.61 11.40
N ALA A 41 5.93 15.87 10.36
CA ALA A 41 6.82 14.96 9.65
C ALA A 41 7.94 15.67 8.87
N GLY A 42 7.71 16.92 8.44
CA GLY A 42 8.74 17.75 7.82
C GLY A 42 9.78 18.25 8.78
N LYS A 43 9.36 18.60 9.99
CA LYS A 43 10.27 18.96 11.07
C LYS A 43 11.17 17.78 11.49
N GLY A 44 10.63 16.56 11.45
CA GLY A 44 11.34 15.32 11.78
C GLY A 44 12.15 14.68 10.63
N ASN A 45 12.23 15.31 9.44
CA ASN A 45 12.83 14.72 8.24
C ASN A 45 12.18 13.38 7.79
N GLU A 46 10.97 13.08 8.27
CA GLU A 46 10.21 11.86 7.97
C GLU A 46 9.20 12.05 6.82
N LEU A 47 9.22 13.20 6.14
CA LEU A 47 8.40 13.46 4.95
C LEU A 47 8.53 12.36 3.87
N LYS A 48 9.74 11.80 3.70
CA LYS A 48 9.96 10.66 2.78
C LYS A 48 9.21 9.40 3.23
N LYS A 49 9.00 9.19 4.54
CA LYS A 49 8.23 8.04 5.09
C LYS A 49 6.73 8.15 4.81
N LEU A 50 6.18 9.37 4.78
CA LEU A 50 4.81 9.62 4.29
C LEU A 50 4.67 9.29 2.80
N LYS A 51 5.74 9.49 2.01
CA LYS A 51 5.81 9.19 0.58
C LYS A 51 5.86 7.68 0.32
N THR A 52 6.57 6.91 1.16
CA THR A 52 6.70 5.45 1.07
C THR A 52 5.59 4.67 1.75
N LYS A 53 4.65 5.32 2.45
CA LYS A 53 3.36 4.71 2.82
C LYS A 53 2.44 4.54 1.59
N LYS A 54 3.01 4.10 0.46
CA LYS A 54 2.24 3.32 -0.51
C LYS A 54 1.78 2.12 0.29
N THR A 55 0.46 1.98 0.45
CA THR A 55 -0.20 0.76 0.92
C THR A 55 0.65 -0.42 0.50
N ALA A 56 1.30 -1.08 1.45
CA ALA A 56 1.99 -2.33 1.16
C ALA A 56 0.94 -3.16 0.43
N LYS A 57 1.13 -3.35 -0.88
CA LYS A 57 0.23 -4.18 -1.67
C LYS A 57 0.26 -5.48 -0.90
N ARG A 58 -0.86 -5.85 -0.26
CA ARG A 58 -0.95 -7.09 0.50
C ARG A 58 -0.53 -8.15 -0.49
N VAL A 59 0.67 -8.68 -0.32
CA VAL A 59 1.16 -9.79 -1.14
C VAL A 59 0.17 -10.91 -0.85
N SER A 60 -0.64 -11.25 -1.86
CA SER A 60 -1.61 -12.31 -1.73
C SER A 60 -0.86 -13.56 -1.31
N LYS A 61 -1.40 -14.34 -0.36
CA LYS A 61 -0.80 -15.63 0.05
C LYS A 61 -0.58 -16.61 -1.11
N LEU A 62 -1.21 -16.32 -2.26
CA LEU A 62 -1.11 -17.06 -3.51
C LEU A 62 0.12 -16.67 -4.36
N GLU A 63 0.68 -15.47 -4.20
CA GLU A 63 1.83 -14.98 -5.00
C GLU A 63 3.03 -15.94 -5.00
N PRO A 64 3.47 -16.54 -3.87
CA PRO A 64 4.61 -17.46 -3.88
C PRO A 64 4.33 -18.80 -4.57
N TYR A 65 3.07 -19.18 -4.77
CA TYR A 65 2.67 -20.44 -5.39
C TYR A 65 2.14 -20.25 -6.82
N LYS A 66 2.10 -19.01 -7.31
CA LYS A 66 1.42 -18.65 -8.56
C LYS A 66 2.04 -19.32 -9.79
N THR A 67 3.37 -19.32 -9.88
CA THR A 67 4.12 -20.04 -10.92
C THR A 67 3.84 -21.54 -10.87
N LEU A 68 3.89 -22.12 -9.68
CA LEU A 68 3.64 -23.54 -9.46
C LEU A 68 2.21 -23.96 -9.84
N ILE A 69 1.24 -23.06 -9.60
CA ILE A 69 -0.17 -23.26 -9.98
C ILE A 69 -0.30 -23.21 -11.51
N ASP A 70 0.37 -22.25 -12.16
CA ASP A 70 0.36 -22.09 -13.62
C ASP A 70 0.92 -23.33 -14.34
N GLU A 71 2.11 -23.79 -13.94
CA GLU A 71 2.74 -25.01 -14.47
C GLU A 71 1.81 -26.23 -14.35
N LYS A 72 1.09 -26.35 -13.23
CA LYS A 72 0.15 -27.47 -13.00
C LYS A 72 -1.17 -27.30 -13.74
N LEU A 73 -1.59 -26.07 -13.98
CA LEU A 73 -2.78 -25.76 -14.78
C LEU A 73 -2.53 -26.04 -16.26
N GLU A 74 -1.35 -25.72 -16.78
CA GLU A 74 -0.91 -26.06 -18.14
C GLU A 74 -0.88 -27.59 -18.36
N LEU A 75 -0.54 -28.35 -17.34
CA LEU A 75 -0.61 -29.82 -17.34
C LEU A 75 -2.04 -30.38 -17.29
N GLY A 76 -3.08 -29.53 -17.26
CA GLY A 76 -4.48 -29.94 -17.22
C GLY A 76 -4.94 -30.50 -15.88
N CYS A 77 -4.23 -30.23 -14.79
CA CYS A 77 -4.61 -30.71 -13.46
C CYS A 77 -5.88 -30.00 -12.95
N THR A 78 -6.74 -30.73 -12.24
CA THR A 78 -7.91 -30.12 -11.60
C THR A 78 -7.49 -29.19 -10.46
N ALA A 79 -8.24 -28.10 -10.25
CA ALA A 79 -7.97 -27.14 -9.18
C ALA A 79 -7.87 -27.78 -7.78
N MET A 80 -8.59 -28.87 -7.53
CA MET A 80 -8.51 -29.63 -6.27
C MET A 80 -7.16 -30.33 -6.11
N ALA A 81 -6.62 -30.92 -7.18
CA ALA A 81 -5.32 -31.57 -7.17
C ALA A 81 -4.20 -30.54 -6.95
N ILE A 82 -4.28 -29.38 -7.61
CA ILE A 82 -3.33 -28.27 -7.41
C ILE A 82 -3.39 -27.77 -5.96
N TYR A 83 -4.59 -27.60 -5.39
CA TYR A 83 -4.76 -27.17 -4.00
C TYR A 83 -4.11 -28.14 -3.01
N LYS A 84 -4.33 -29.45 -3.17
CA LYS A 84 -3.74 -30.45 -2.28
C LYS A 84 -2.21 -30.41 -2.34
N TYR A 85 -1.66 -30.28 -3.56
CA TYR A 85 -0.23 -30.18 -3.79
C TYR A 85 0.41 -28.95 -3.13
N ILE A 86 -0.21 -27.77 -3.26
CA ILE A 86 0.33 -26.56 -2.62
C ILE A 86 0.09 -26.56 -1.11
N SER A 87 -0.98 -27.22 -0.63
CA SER A 87 -1.25 -27.37 0.80
C SER A 87 -0.17 -28.22 1.47
N GLU A 88 0.32 -29.27 0.81
CA GLU A 88 1.47 -30.05 1.28
C GLU A 88 2.78 -29.24 1.27
N LYS A 89 2.90 -28.25 0.37
CA LYS A 89 4.01 -27.28 0.34
C LYS A 89 3.87 -26.09 1.31
N GLY A 90 2.86 -26.11 2.19
CA GLY A 90 2.68 -25.08 3.22
C GLY A 90 1.77 -23.91 2.84
N TYR A 91 0.92 -24.05 1.81
CA TYR A 91 -0.08 -23.04 1.49
C TYR A 91 -1.19 -22.97 2.57
N GLU A 92 -1.28 -21.84 3.26
CA GLU A 92 -2.31 -21.57 4.28
C GLU A 92 -3.57 -20.86 3.75
N GLY A 93 -3.69 -20.68 2.44
CA GLY A 93 -4.86 -20.01 1.85
C GLY A 93 -6.04 -20.97 1.66
N LYS A 94 -7.24 -20.41 1.46
CA LYS A 94 -8.45 -21.21 1.21
C LYS A 94 -8.50 -21.72 -0.23
N TYR A 95 -9.13 -22.87 -0.43
CA TYR A 95 -9.41 -23.44 -1.76
C TYR A 95 -10.14 -22.44 -2.67
N THR A 96 -11.09 -21.66 -2.14
CA THR A 96 -11.87 -20.68 -2.91
C THR A 96 -10.99 -19.65 -3.62
N ILE A 97 -9.87 -19.24 -3.00
CA ILE A 97 -8.93 -18.27 -3.56
C ILE A 97 -8.21 -18.89 -4.77
N LEU A 98 -7.80 -20.15 -4.66
CA LEU A 98 -7.16 -20.87 -5.76
C LEU A 98 -8.14 -21.18 -6.89
N ARG A 99 -9.38 -21.56 -6.55
CA ARG A 99 -10.44 -21.79 -7.53
C ARG A 99 -10.79 -20.53 -8.32
N GLU A 100 -10.79 -19.38 -7.67
CA GLU A 100 -11.02 -18.09 -8.33
C GLU A 100 -9.84 -17.69 -9.23
N TYR A 101 -8.62 -18.14 -8.89
CA TYR A 101 -7.43 -17.94 -9.70
C TYR A 101 -7.35 -18.87 -10.93
N CYS A 102 -7.77 -20.13 -10.81
CA CYS A 102 -7.80 -21.10 -11.92
C CYS A 102 -8.97 -20.91 -12.90
N LYS A 103 -9.75 -19.83 -12.75
CA LYS A 103 -10.96 -19.56 -13.52
C LYS A 103 -10.63 -18.72 -14.75
#